data_AF-A0A843KW33-F1
#
_entry.id   AF-A0A843KW33-F1
#
_cell.length_a   1.000
_cell.length_b   1.000
_cell.length_c   1.000
_cell.angle_alpha   90.00
_cell.angle_beta   90.00
_cell.angle_gamma   90.00
#
_symmetry.space_group_name_H-M   'P 1'
#
loop_
_entity.id
_entity.type
_entity.pdbx_description
1 polymer ?
#
loop_
_entity_poly.entity_id
_entity_poly.type
_entity_poly.pdbx_seq_one_letter_code
_entity_poly.pdbx_strand_id
1 'polypeptide(L)'
;MIGIDIGGANLKVVDDAGVHIHYCPLWQGAPLADLLEPYAGSAAVVMSGELADCFATKIEGIRWIVGTVQEAIPDAAFYGTDAAFHTRPVPGLAAANWLASADYLREEYADAVLLDVGSTTADVIPLTRFESLKGLTDTRRLQKQYLVYTGMLRTNVATLLSSVTLDGTVTPVSTEYFAASADAHLVLGHIAPADYTCPTPDNGEKTVDAALRRLARVVCADIDEIGKSGAHQVARQFWEIQRRVIGRAVGRALFQGDAERVITAGIGADLFARELGCATLAQEIGEVSDALPAYAVREVALRRAACD
;
A
#
# COMPACT_ATOMS: atom_id res chain seq x y z
N MET A 1 -19.59 -5.17 -15.39
CA MET A 1 -18.56 -4.10 -15.32
C MET A 1 -17.43 -4.61 -14.45
N ILE A 2 -16.19 -4.42 -14.89
CA ILE A 2 -14.97 -4.90 -14.23
C ILE A 2 -14.27 -3.73 -13.55
N GLY A 3 -13.68 -3.95 -12.38
CA GLY A 3 -12.82 -3.01 -11.68
C GLY A 3 -11.35 -3.39 -11.84
N ILE A 4 -10.50 -2.43 -12.16
CA ILE A 4 -9.08 -2.69 -12.43
C ILE A 4 -8.22 -1.69 -11.65
N ASP A 5 -7.25 -2.19 -10.87
CA ASP A 5 -6.18 -1.40 -10.23
C ASP A 5 -4.83 -1.81 -10.82
N ILE A 6 -4.20 -0.86 -11.52
CA ILE A 6 -2.91 -1.04 -12.17
C ILE A 6 -1.84 -0.41 -11.28
N GLY A 7 -1.23 -1.25 -10.44
CA GLY A 7 -0.08 -0.88 -9.63
C GLY A 7 1.23 -0.97 -10.40
N GLY A 8 2.33 -0.56 -9.77
CA GLY A 8 3.66 -0.67 -10.39
C GLY A 8 4.13 -2.12 -10.56
N ALA A 9 3.76 -3.01 -9.64
CA ALA A 9 4.24 -4.40 -9.57
C ALA A 9 3.15 -5.46 -9.81
N ASN A 10 1.89 -5.09 -9.61
CA ASN A 10 0.76 -6.00 -9.65
C ASN A 10 -0.42 -5.35 -10.36
N LEU A 11 -1.17 -6.17 -11.06
CA LEU A 11 -2.48 -5.86 -11.63
C LEU A 11 -3.53 -6.57 -10.76
N LYS A 12 -4.54 -5.84 -10.32
CA LYS A 12 -5.67 -6.40 -9.58
C LYS A 12 -6.95 -6.17 -10.36
N VAL A 13 -7.73 -7.23 -10.55
CA VAL A 13 -8.98 -7.20 -11.29
C VAL A 13 -10.09 -7.74 -10.41
N VAL A 14 -11.23 -7.06 -10.40
CA VAL A 14 -12.45 -7.49 -9.70
C VAL A 14 -13.60 -7.55 -10.68
N ASP A 15 -14.17 -8.74 -10.85
CA ASP A 15 -15.32 -9.00 -11.72
C ASP A 15 -16.41 -9.77 -10.96
N ASP A 16 -17.42 -10.27 -11.68
CA ASP A 16 -18.52 -11.03 -11.09
C ASP A 16 -18.08 -12.43 -10.59
N ALA A 17 -16.90 -12.90 -11.01
CA ALA A 17 -16.32 -14.17 -10.57
C ALA A 17 -15.42 -14.02 -9.32
N GLY A 18 -14.95 -12.81 -9.02
CA GLY A 18 -14.25 -12.47 -7.78
C GLY A 18 -13.01 -11.61 -7.99
N VAL A 19 -12.03 -11.81 -7.11
CA VAL A 19 -10.77 -11.05 -7.09
C VAL A 19 -9.67 -11.85 -7.80
N HIS A 20 -8.95 -11.19 -8.69
CA HIS A 20 -7.83 -11.75 -9.43
C HIS A 20 -6.60 -10.87 -9.25
N ILE A 21 -5.48 -11.45 -8.83
CA ILE A 21 -4.22 -10.73 -8.59
C ILE A 21 -3.14 -11.31 -9.48
N HIS A 22 -2.59 -10.48 -10.36
CA HIS A 22 -1.55 -10.85 -11.30
C HIS A 22 -0.26 -10.10 -11.00
N TYR A 23 0.86 -10.80 -11.06
CA TYR A 23 2.17 -10.15 -11.04
C TYR A 23 2.40 -9.43 -12.38
N CYS A 24 2.55 -8.11 -12.33
CA CYS A 24 2.63 -7.23 -13.50
C CYS A 24 3.67 -6.12 -13.27
N PRO A 25 4.97 -6.42 -13.37
CA PRO A 25 6.04 -5.45 -13.14
C PRO A 25 6.16 -4.48 -14.32
N LEU A 26 5.54 -3.30 -14.22
CA LEU A 26 5.53 -2.29 -15.29
C LEU A 26 6.95 -1.87 -15.72
N TRP A 27 7.91 -1.86 -14.79
CA TRP A 27 9.30 -1.52 -15.07
C TRP A 27 10.06 -2.56 -15.90
N GLN A 28 9.48 -3.73 -16.17
CA GLN A 28 10.05 -4.80 -17.01
C GLN A 28 9.33 -4.95 -18.35
N GLY A 29 8.57 -3.94 -18.77
CA GLY A 29 7.79 -3.96 -20.02
C GLY A 29 6.48 -4.74 -19.93
N ALA A 30 6.02 -5.05 -18.69
CA ALA A 30 4.77 -5.67 -18.26
C ALA A 30 3.86 -6.34 -19.33
N PRO A 31 3.43 -7.60 -19.12
CA PRO A 31 2.45 -8.27 -19.97
C PRO A 31 1.01 -7.75 -19.71
N LEU A 32 0.83 -6.44 -19.56
CA LEU A 32 -0.45 -5.84 -19.17
C LEU A 32 -1.55 -6.16 -20.18
N ALA A 33 -1.26 -6.09 -21.49
CA ALA A 33 -2.20 -6.46 -22.53
C ALA A 33 -2.63 -7.94 -22.42
N ASP A 34 -1.65 -8.85 -22.35
CA ASP A 34 -1.89 -10.30 -22.27
C ASP A 34 -2.67 -10.68 -21.01
N LEU A 35 -2.39 -10.03 -19.89
CA LEU A 35 -3.11 -10.24 -18.63
C LEU A 35 -4.55 -9.70 -18.68
N LEU A 36 -4.82 -8.70 -19.53
CA LEU A 36 -6.15 -8.12 -19.70
C LEU A 36 -6.99 -8.85 -20.75
N GLU A 37 -6.38 -9.58 -21.69
CA GLU A 37 -7.07 -10.34 -22.75
C GLU A 37 -8.23 -11.22 -22.26
N PRO A 38 -8.13 -11.94 -21.11
CA PRO A 38 -9.22 -12.78 -20.63
C PRO A 38 -10.46 -12.02 -20.14
N TYR A 39 -10.34 -10.71 -19.90
CA TYR A 39 -11.39 -9.90 -19.30
C TYR A 39 -12.19 -9.16 -20.37
N ALA A 40 -13.52 -9.28 -20.32
CA ALA A 40 -14.42 -8.71 -21.33
C ALA A 40 -15.53 -7.84 -20.70
N GLY A 41 -15.94 -6.81 -21.43
CA GLY A 41 -17.02 -5.89 -21.03
C GLY A 41 -16.51 -4.49 -20.67
N SER A 42 -17.35 -3.66 -20.04
CA SER A 42 -16.96 -2.33 -19.58
C SER A 42 -16.04 -2.42 -18.36
N ALA A 43 -15.01 -1.56 -18.32
CA ALA A 43 -14.05 -1.51 -17.23
C ALA A 43 -13.95 -0.12 -16.60
N ALA A 44 -13.92 -0.08 -15.27
CA ALA A 44 -13.56 1.07 -14.47
C ALA A 44 -12.15 0.85 -13.95
N VAL A 45 -11.25 1.79 -14.22
CA VAL A 45 -9.81 1.60 -14.06
C VAL A 45 -9.24 2.67 -13.16
N VAL A 46 -8.34 2.26 -12.26
CA VAL A 46 -7.52 3.16 -11.47
C VAL A 46 -6.05 2.75 -11.59
N MET A 47 -5.13 3.70 -11.42
CA MET A 47 -3.70 3.43 -11.56
C MET A 47 -2.86 4.10 -10.47
N SER A 48 -1.76 3.43 -10.13
CA SER A 48 -0.66 3.92 -9.29
C SER A 48 0.73 3.54 -9.82
N GLY A 49 0.78 2.81 -10.94
CA GLY A 49 2.01 2.36 -11.59
C GLY A 49 2.64 3.35 -12.57
N GLU A 50 2.08 4.55 -12.76
CA GLU A 50 2.51 5.49 -13.80
C GLU A 50 3.90 6.11 -13.59
N LEU A 51 4.53 5.84 -12.43
CA LEU A 51 5.91 6.23 -12.07
C LEU A 51 6.92 5.08 -12.20
N ALA A 52 6.57 3.96 -12.83
CA ALA A 52 7.53 2.89 -13.06
C ALA A 52 8.79 3.40 -13.79
N ASP A 53 9.97 2.90 -13.41
CA ASP A 53 11.29 3.38 -13.85
C ASP A 53 11.49 3.35 -15.38
N CYS A 54 10.63 2.62 -16.11
CA CYS A 54 10.65 2.56 -17.57
C CYS A 54 10.09 3.82 -18.25
N PHE A 55 9.39 4.70 -17.53
CA PHE A 55 8.80 5.92 -18.07
C PHE A 55 9.65 7.15 -17.73
N ALA A 56 9.97 8.01 -18.70
CA ALA A 56 10.75 9.21 -18.44
C ALA A 56 9.92 10.29 -17.73
N THR A 57 8.59 10.27 -17.92
CA THR A 57 7.67 11.18 -17.23
C THR A 57 6.37 10.48 -16.80
N LYS A 58 5.72 11.03 -15.77
CA LYS A 58 4.43 10.55 -15.26
C LYS A 58 3.35 10.48 -16.36
N ILE A 59 3.34 11.45 -17.28
CA ILE A 59 2.36 11.49 -18.38
C ILE A 59 2.63 10.45 -19.47
N GLU A 60 3.89 10.04 -19.67
CA GLU A 60 4.21 8.92 -20.57
C GLU A 60 3.67 7.60 -20.00
N GLY A 61 3.88 7.35 -18.71
CA GLY A 61 3.31 6.19 -18.02
C GLY A 61 1.79 6.15 -18.13
N ILE A 62 1.10 7.28 -17.88
CA ILE A 62 -0.35 7.38 -18.05
C ILE A 62 -0.78 7.05 -19.49
N ARG A 63 -0.11 7.64 -20.50
CA ARG A 63 -0.45 7.39 -21.92
C ARG A 63 -0.29 5.94 -22.29
N TRP A 64 0.79 5.31 -21.84
CA TRP A 64 1.04 3.89 -22.08
C TRP A 64 -0.05 3.03 -21.42
N ILE A 65 -0.32 3.22 -20.13
CA ILE A 65 -1.35 2.45 -19.41
C ILE A 65 -2.72 2.62 -20.06
N VAL A 66 -3.14 3.87 -20.35
CA VAL A 66 -4.44 4.14 -20.98
C VAL A 66 -4.53 3.46 -22.35
N GLY A 67 -3.50 3.59 -23.20
CA GLY A 67 -3.47 2.98 -24.52
C GLY A 67 -3.56 1.45 -24.46
N THR A 68 -2.72 0.81 -23.65
CA THR A 68 -2.69 -0.66 -23.50
C THR A 68 -4.01 -1.21 -22.97
N VAL A 69 -4.62 -0.53 -21.99
CA VAL A 69 -5.92 -0.95 -21.46
C VAL A 69 -7.02 -0.77 -22.51
N GLN A 70 -7.02 0.32 -23.29
CA GLN A 70 -8.03 0.56 -24.33
C GLN A 70 -7.86 -0.35 -25.55
N GLU A 71 -6.66 -0.87 -25.81
CA GLU A 71 -6.44 -1.90 -26.82
C GLU A 71 -7.12 -3.23 -26.43
N ALA A 72 -7.05 -3.61 -25.16
CA ALA A 72 -7.71 -4.82 -24.64
C ALA A 72 -9.21 -4.60 -24.36
N ILE A 73 -9.57 -3.42 -23.82
CA ILE A 73 -10.91 -3.07 -23.34
C ILE A 73 -11.27 -1.66 -23.85
N PRO A 74 -11.81 -1.52 -25.08
CA PRO A 74 -12.04 -0.23 -25.73
C PRO A 74 -12.89 0.78 -24.93
N ASP A 75 -13.87 0.28 -24.17
CA ASP A 75 -14.80 1.10 -23.38
C ASP A 75 -14.30 1.38 -21.95
N ALA A 76 -13.01 1.18 -21.68
CA ALA A 76 -12.42 1.44 -20.37
C ALA A 76 -12.48 2.93 -20.00
N ALA A 77 -12.93 3.21 -18.76
CA ALA A 77 -12.97 4.53 -18.17
C ALA A 77 -12.04 4.60 -16.95
N PHE A 78 -11.25 5.66 -16.86
CA PHE A 78 -10.17 5.81 -15.89
C PHE A 78 -10.54 6.84 -14.82
N TYR A 79 -10.51 6.44 -13.56
CA TYR A 79 -10.81 7.30 -12.43
C TYR A 79 -9.61 8.19 -12.09
N GLY A 80 -9.85 9.50 -12.03
CA GLY A 80 -8.85 10.50 -11.72
C GLY A 80 -8.89 11.00 -10.28
N THR A 81 -7.81 11.65 -9.87
CA THR A 81 -7.69 12.39 -8.61
C THR A 81 -8.68 13.54 -8.49
N ASP A 82 -9.33 13.96 -9.57
CA ASP A 82 -10.45 14.91 -9.58
C ASP A 82 -11.81 14.25 -9.25
N ALA A 83 -11.80 12.96 -8.90
CA ALA A 83 -12.98 12.13 -8.71
C ALA A 83 -13.88 12.08 -9.95
N ALA A 84 -13.30 12.10 -11.15
CA ALA A 84 -14.02 11.96 -12.42
C ALA A 84 -13.48 10.77 -13.22
N PHE A 85 -14.33 10.23 -14.09
CA PHE A 85 -13.92 9.24 -15.07
C PHE A 85 -13.51 9.92 -16.36
N HIS A 86 -12.38 9.49 -16.92
CA HIS A 86 -11.81 10.00 -18.16
C HIS A 86 -11.60 8.85 -19.14
N THR A 87 -11.75 9.13 -20.43
CA THR A 87 -11.45 8.16 -21.52
C THR A 87 -10.17 8.52 -22.26
N ARG A 88 -9.42 9.52 -21.76
CA ARG A 88 -8.19 10.04 -22.37
C ARG A 88 -7.11 10.18 -21.30
N PRO A 89 -5.83 10.09 -21.70
CA PRO A 89 -4.73 10.28 -20.76
C PRO A 89 -4.65 11.74 -20.31
N VAL A 90 -5.01 11.98 -19.05
CA VAL A 90 -4.90 13.29 -18.39
C VAL A 90 -4.00 13.18 -17.16
N PRO A 91 -3.27 14.25 -16.77
CA PRO A 91 -2.38 14.20 -15.61
C PRO A 91 -3.08 13.80 -14.30
N GLY A 92 -4.38 14.06 -14.19
CA GLY A 92 -5.19 13.72 -13.02
C GLY A 92 -5.34 12.21 -12.77
N LEU A 93 -5.03 11.34 -13.73
CA LEU A 93 -5.14 9.88 -13.55
C LEU A 93 -4.05 9.27 -12.66
N ALA A 94 -2.97 10.02 -12.42
CA ALA A 94 -1.85 9.57 -11.61
C ALA A 94 -2.24 9.31 -10.15
N ALA A 95 -1.90 8.13 -9.63
CA ALA A 95 -2.05 7.75 -8.22
C ALA A 95 -3.46 8.02 -7.68
N ALA A 96 -4.50 7.57 -8.37
CA ALA A 96 -5.90 7.78 -7.98
C ALA A 96 -6.48 6.60 -7.17
N ASN A 97 -5.74 5.51 -6.99
CA ASN A 97 -6.20 4.25 -6.39
C ASN A 97 -6.73 4.42 -4.96
N TRP A 98 -6.01 5.17 -4.12
CA TRP A 98 -6.43 5.51 -2.76
C TRP A 98 -7.66 6.43 -2.73
N LEU A 99 -7.84 7.31 -3.73
CA LEU A 99 -9.00 8.19 -3.81
C LEU A 99 -10.26 7.43 -4.21
N ALA A 100 -10.15 6.45 -5.11
CA ALA A 100 -11.27 5.57 -5.46
C ALA A 100 -11.77 4.81 -4.23
N SER A 101 -10.85 4.26 -3.42
CA SER A 101 -11.19 3.64 -2.12
C SER A 101 -11.90 4.61 -1.18
N ALA A 102 -11.44 5.86 -1.11
CA ALA A 102 -12.09 6.89 -0.29
C ALA A 102 -13.49 7.26 -0.81
N ASP A 103 -13.68 7.37 -2.13
CA ASP A 103 -14.97 7.70 -2.74
C ASP A 103 -16.01 6.59 -2.49
N TYR A 104 -15.56 5.34 -2.54
CA TYR A 104 -16.41 4.20 -2.22
C TYR A 104 -16.81 4.17 -0.74
N LEU A 105 -15.83 4.27 0.17
CA LEU A 105 -16.03 4.06 1.60
C LEU A 105 -16.71 5.24 2.31
N ARG A 106 -16.60 6.46 1.81
CA ARG A 106 -17.18 7.65 2.47
C ARG A 106 -18.71 7.61 2.59
N GLU A 107 -19.41 6.76 1.85
CA GLU A 107 -20.87 6.63 1.99
C GLU A 107 -21.27 5.96 3.31
N GLU A 108 -20.52 4.94 3.73
CA GLU A 108 -20.81 4.14 4.93
C GLU A 108 -19.93 4.53 6.13
N TYR A 109 -18.74 5.06 5.85
CA TYR A 109 -17.73 5.42 6.85
C TYR A 109 -17.36 6.90 6.77
N ALA A 110 -18.37 7.75 6.54
CA ALA A 110 -18.21 9.21 6.43
C ALA A 110 -17.55 9.84 7.66
N ASP A 111 -17.58 9.17 8.81
CA ASP A 111 -17.04 9.59 10.10
C ASP A 111 -15.66 8.99 10.41
N ALA A 112 -15.03 8.27 9.46
CA ALA A 112 -13.82 7.50 9.72
C ALA A 112 -12.55 8.04 9.07
N VAL A 113 -11.41 7.57 9.58
CA VAL A 113 -10.12 7.55 8.88
C VAL A 113 -9.84 6.14 8.41
N LEU A 114 -9.61 5.95 7.11
CA LEU A 114 -9.05 4.71 6.58
C LEU A 114 -7.54 4.68 6.83
N LEU A 115 -7.05 3.62 7.45
CA LEU A 115 -5.63 3.27 7.52
C LEU A 115 -5.39 2.01 6.67
N ASP A 116 -4.90 2.19 5.44
CA ASP A 116 -4.52 1.06 4.57
C ASP A 116 -3.01 0.84 4.66
N VAL A 117 -2.59 -0.28 5.25
CA VAL A 117 -1.16 -0.61 5.41
C VAL A 117 -0.80 -1.74 4.47
N GLY A 118 -0.12 -1.37 3.39
CA GLY A 118 0.42 -2.30 2.41
C GLY A 118 1.82 -2.81 2.76
N SER A 119 2.47 -3.41 1.77
CA SER A 119 3.85 -3.91 1.89
C SER A 119 4.89 -2.79 2.00
N THR A 120 4.61 -1.62 1.43
CA THR A 120 5.58 -0.53 1.28
C THR A 120 5.16 0.75 2.01
N THR A 121 3.85 1.05 2.01
CA THR A 121 3.29 2.32 2.47
C THR A 121 2.12 2.08 3.41
N ALA A 122 1.81 3.11 4.19
CA ALA A 122 0.59 3.23 4.97
C ALA A 122 -0.15 4.50 4.52
N ASP A 123 -1.34 4.33 3.96
CA ASP A 123 -2.21 5.40 3.53
C ASP A 123 -3.16 5.76 4.68
N VAL A 124 -3.21 7.05 5.05
CA VAL A 124 -4.03 7.59 6.14
C VAL A 124 -5.01 8.60 5.56
N ILE A 125 -6.25 8.18 5.37
CA ILE A 125 -7.21 8.90 4.52
C ILE A 125 -8.43 9.31 5.35
N PRO A 126 -8.61 10.61 5.65
CA PRO A 126 -9.80 11.09 6.35
C PRO A 126 -11.01 11.10 5.39
N LEU A 127 -11.97 10.22 5.63
CA LEU A 127 -13.16 10.06 4.77
C LEU A 127 -14.17 11.19 4.98
N THR A 128 -14.09 11.90 6.11
CA THR A 128 -14.95 13.05 6.48
C THR A 128 -14.85 14.25 5.54
N ARG A 129 -13.77 14.38 4.77
CA ARG A 129 -13.48 15.58 3.96
C ARG A 129 -13.08 15.24 2.53
N PHE A 130 -13.87 14.41 1.85
CA PHE A 130 -13.58 13.93 0.50
C PHE A 130 -13.23 15.03 -0.51
N GLU A 131 -13.95 16.17 -0.50
CA GLU A 131 -13.65 17.29 -1.41
C GLU A 131 -12.23 17.85 -1.24
N SER A 132 -11.67 17.79 -0.02
CA SER A 132 -10.30 18.23 0.25
C SER A 132 -9.23 17.22 -0.21
N LEU A 133 -9.64 16.00 -0.54
CA LEU A 133 -8.77 14.94 -1.05
C LEU A 133 -8.56 15.05 -2.57
N LYS A 134 -9.51 15.68 -3.29
CA LYS A 134 -9.44 15.82 -4.74
C LYS A 134 -8.18 16.60 -5.16
N GLY A 135 -7.51 16.10 -6.19
CA GLY A 135 -6.30 16.67 -6.77
C GLY A 135 -5.04 16.57 -5.91
N LEU A 136 -5.08 15.87 -4.77
CA LEU A 136 -3.88 15.66 -3.96
C LEU A 136 -2.91 14.73 -4.69
N THR A 137 -1.71 15.24 -4.95
CA THR A 137 -0.58 14.44 -5.41
C THR A 137 0.08 13.71 -4.24
N ASP A 138 0.83 12.63 -4.50
CA ASP A 138 1.58 11.93 -3.45
C ASP A 138 2.53 12.86 -2.67
N THR A 139 3.15 13.84 -3.33
CA THR A 139 3.97 14.84 -2.65
C THR A 139 3.15 15.63 -1.62
N ARG A 140 1.92 16.03 -1.97
CA ARG A 140 1.02 16.72 -1.03
C ARG A 140 0.51 15.77 0.06
N ARG A 141 0.28 14.51 -0.26
CA ARG A 141 -0.10 13.47 0.73
C ARG A 141 1.01 13.22 1.74
N LEU A 142 2.27 13.15 1.30
CA LEU A 142 3.45 13.08 2.17
C LEU A 142 3.53 14.30 3.10
N GLN A 143 3.37 15.51 2.55
CA GLN A 143 3.37 16.75 3.34
C GLN A 143 2.24 16.80 4.40
N LYS A 144 1.07 16.22 4.07
CA LYS A 144 -0.08 16.12 4.97
C LYS A 144 -0.01 14.90 5.90
N GLN A 145 0.95 14.00 5.70
CA GLN A 145 1.05 12.70 6.37
C GLN A 145 -0.16 11.78 6.08
N TYR A 146 -0.84 11.98 4.96
CA TYR A 146 -1.84 11.05 4.42
C TYR A 146 -1.21 9.87 3.68
N LEU A 147 0.08 9.98 3.39
CA LEU A 147 0.93 8.90 2.90
C LEU A 147 2.14 8.83 3.82
N VAL A 148 2.33 7.69 4.49
CA VAL A 148 3.50 7.39 5.31
C VAL A 148 4.29 6.30 4.60
N TYR A 149 5.57 6.56 4.32
CA TYR A 149 6.40 5.66 3.52
C TYR A 149 7.00 4.50 4.33
N THR A 150 6.12 3.75 4.99
CA THR A 150 6.47 2.48 5.63
C THR A 150 5.32 1.50 5.57
N GLY A 151 5.63 0.22 5.43
CA GLY A 151 4.65 -0.86 5.36
C GLY A 151 5.22 -2.15 5.94
N MET A 152 4.45 -3.23 5.83
CA MET A 152 4.73 -4.47 6.55
C MET A 152 5.94 -5.24 6.03
N LEU A 153 6.38 -5.02 4.77
CA LEU A 153 7.35 -5.94 4.14
C LEU A 153 8.63 -5.29 3.61
N ARG A 154 8.54 -4.12 2.95
CA ARG A 154 9.60 -3.62 2.06
C ARG A 154 10.39 -2.43 2.61
N THR A 155 10.06 -1.91 3.79
CA THR A 155 10.74 -0.74 4.34
C THR A 155 12.15 -1.11 4.79
N ASN A 156 13.19 -0.46 4.27
CA ASN A 156 14.55 -0.61 4.83
C ASN A 156 14.54 -0.14 6.30
N VAL A 157 14.93 -1.02 7.23
CA VAL A 157 14.95 -0.72 8.68
C VAL A 157 15.68 0.58 9.00
N ALA A 158 16.80 0.84 8.32
CA ALA A 158 17.63 2.03 8.52
C ALA A 158 16.95 3.35 8.14
N THR A 159 15.84 3.33 7.39
CA THR A 159 15.10 4.55 7.02
C THR A 159 14.23 5.11 8.15
N LEU A 160 13.87 4.28 9.12
CA LEU A 160 13.08 4.68 10.30
C LEU A 160 13.90 4.65 11.58
N LEU A 161 14.82 3.70 11.71
CA LEU A 161 15.59 3.45 12.91
C LEU A 161 16.99 4.03 12.71
N SER A 162 17.32 5.14 13.39
CA SER A 162 18.67 5.75 13.32
C SER A 162 19.67 5.14 14.30
N SER A 163 19.16 4.52 15.37
CA SER A 163 19.94 3.87 16.43
C SER A 163 19.06 2.91 17.21
N VAL A 164 19.67 1.89 17.80
CA VAL A 164 19.04 0.96 18.75
C VAL A 164 19.77 0.99 20.08
N THR A 165 19.06 0.78 21.17
CA THR A 165 19.71 0.46 22.45
C THR A 165 19.98 -1.04 22.50
N LEU A 166 21.25 -1.43 22.63
CA LEU A 166 21.69 -2.80 22.85
C LEU A 166 22.46 -2.85 24.17
N ASP A 167 22.02 -3.71 25.09
CA ASP A 167 22.62 -3.86 26.42
C ASP A 167 22.82 -2.52 27.17
N GLY A 168 21.82 -1.64 27.05
CA GLY A 168 21.83 -0.30 27.66
C GLY A 168 22.67 0.75 26.93
N THR A 169 23.34 0.39 25.84
CA THR A 169 24.17 1.30 25.03
C THR A 169 23.44 1.71 23.76
N VAL A 170 23.44 3.00 23.44
CA VAL A 170 22.89 3.50 22.17
C VAL A 170 23.88 3.20 21.05
N THR A 171 23.47 2.35 20.13
CA THR A 171 24.24 1.88 18.97
C THR A 171 23.62 2.43 17.69
N PRO A 172 24.33 3.28 16.93
CA PRO A 172 23.89 3.72 15.61
C PRO A 172 23.72 2.54 14.64
N VAL A 173 22.81 2.67 13.68
CA VAL A 173 22.64 1.65 12.65
C VAL A 173 23.42 1.99 11.38
N SER A 174 23.78 0.95 10.61
CA SER A 174 24.23 1.08 9.22
C SER A 174 23.09 1.58 8.31
N THR A 175 23.43 2.39 7.30
CA THR A 175 22.49 2.84 6.27
C THR A 175 22.28 1.82 5.15
N GLU A 176 23.09 0.75 5.12
CA GLU A 176 23.00 -0.32 4.13
C GLU A 176 21.66 -1.06 4.19
N TYR A 177 21.21 -1.61 3.05
CA TYR A 177 19.98 -2.39 2.98
C TYR A 177 20.20 -3.83 3.46
N PHE A 178 20.43 -4.01 4.76
CA PHE A 178 20.63 -5.33 5.36
C PHE A 178 19.35 -6.02 5.80
N ALA A 179 18.35 -5.27 6.27
CA ALA A 179 17.09 -5.79 6.77
C ALA A 179 15.92 -4.93 6.29
N ALA A 180 14.79 -5.59 6.02
CA ALA A 180 13.52 -4.96 5.67
C ALA A 180 12.51 -5.07 6.83
N SER A 181 11.40 -4.33 6.77
CA SER A 181 10.34 -4.40 7.77
C SER A 181 9.80 -5.82 7.93
N ALA A 182 9.71 -6.60 6.84
CA ALA A 182 9.33 -8.02 6.92
C ALA A 182 10.21 -8.82 7.89
N ASP A 183 11.51 -8.54 7.99
CA ASP A 183 12.40 -9.23 8.93
C ASP A 183 12.00 -8.93 10.38
N ALA A 184 11.70 -7.67 10.70
CA ALA A 184 11.24 -7.28 12.02
C ALA A 184 9.87 -7.90 12.33
N HIS A 185 8.92 -7.82 11.40
CA HIS A 185 7.58 -8.39 11.59
C HIS A 185 7.60 -9.92 11.70
N LEU A 186 8.46 -10.61 10.97
CA LEU A 186 8.60 -12.07 11.07
C LEU A 186 9.20 -12.47 12.43
N VAL A 187 10.23 -11.77 12.89
CA VAL A 187 10.85 -12.02 14.21
C VAL A 187 9.91 -11.72 15.37
N LEU A 188 9.01 -10.74 15.22
CA LEU A 188 7.99 -10.39 16.21
C LEU A 188 6.72 -11.26 16.11
N GLY A 189 6.63 -12.15 15.12
CA GLY A 189 5.44 -12.97 14.90
C GLY A 189 4.22 -12.19 14.40
N HIS A 190 4.43 -11.00 13.83
CA HIS A 190 3.39 -10.19 13.22
C HIS A 190 2.93 -10.75 11.87
N ILE A 191 3.83 -11.47 11.17
CA ILE A 191 3.56 -12.13 9.91
C ILE A 191 4.12 -13.56 9.94
N ALA A 192 3.53 -14.47 9.16
CA ALA A 192 4.06 -15.79 8.93
C ALA A 192 5.14 -15.78 7.82
N PRO A 193 5.98 -16.82 7.72
CA PRO A 193 6.92 -16.98 6.60
C PRO A 193 6.27 -16.89 5.21
N ALA A 194 5.03 -17.37 5.07
CA ALA A 194 4.27 -17.33 3.83
C ALA A 194 3.89 -15.90 3.41
N ASP A 195 3.68 -15.00 4.38
CA ASP A 195 3.29 -13.60 4.14
C ASP A 195 4.49 -12.73 3.74
N TYR A 196 5.73 -13.21 3.98
CA TYR A 196 6.95 -12.57 3.50
C TYR A 196 7.09 -12.83 1.98
N THR A 197 6.27 -12.17 1.17
CA THR A 197 6.19 -12.41 -0.27
C THR A 197 7.31 -11.75 -1.08
N CYS A 198 7.83 -10.59 -0.65
CA CYS A 198 8.89 -9.90 -1.36
C CYS A 198 10.26 -10.60 -1.22
N PRO A 199 11.25 -10.32 -2.11
CA PRO A 199 12.62 -10.77 -1.93
C PRO A 199 13.22 -10.27 -0.60
N THR A 200 14.06 -11.09 0.01
CA THR A 200 14.86 -10.72 1.19
C THR A 200 16.05 -9.85 0.74
N PRO A 201 16.53 -8.93 1.59
CA PRO A 201 17.67 -8.07 1.22
C PRO A 201 18.94 -8.81 0.78
N ASP A 202 19.18 -10.00 1.34
CA ASP A 202 20.32 -10.85 1.00
C ASP A 202 19.98 -12.00 0.03
N ASN A 203 18.76 -12.02 -0.52
CA ASN A 203 18.19 -13.13 -1.31
C ASN A 203 18.22 -14.49 -0.59
N GLY A 204 18.40 -14.50 0.74
CA GLY A 204 18.40 -15.69 1.56
C GLY A 204 16.98 -16.13 1.96
N GLU A 205 16.95 -17.15 2.82
CA GLU A 205 15.69 -17.74 3.29
C GLU A 205 14.81 -16.76 4.07
N LYS A 206 13.51 -17.05 4.09
CA LYS A 206 12.45 -16.30 4.78
C LYS A 206 12.08 -16.97 6.10
N THR A 207 13.09 -17.37 6.88
CA THR A 207 12.94 -17.98 8.20
C THR A 207 13.24 -16.96 9.30
N VAL A 208 12.73 -17.20 10.52
CA VAL A 208 13.02 -16.36 11.69
C VAL A 208 14.53 -16.25 11.93
N ASP A 209 15.26 -17.36 11.82
CA ASP A 209 16.71 -17.37 12.02
C ASP A 209 17.47 -16.60 10.92
N ALA A 210 17.01 -16.64 9.67
CA ALA A 210 17.58 -15.83 8.60
C ALA A 210 17.29 -14.33 8.80
N ALA A 211 16.06 -13.98 9.22
CA ALA A 211 15.68 -12.61 9.54
C ALA A 211 16.48 -12.04 10.72
N LEU A 212 16.72 -12.83 11.77
CA LEU A 212 17.58 -12.44 12.90
C LEU A 212 19.01 -12.10 12.43
N ARG A 213 19.59 -12.91 11.53
CA ARG A 213 20.91 -12.63 10.94
C ARG A 213 20.93 -11.32 10.16
N ARG A 214 19.90 -11.04 9.35
CA ARG A 214 19.75 -9.77 8.64
C ARG A 214 19.62 -8.58 9.58
N LEU A 215 18.83 -8.70 10.64
CA LEU A 215 18.67 -7.67 11.67
C LEU A 215 19.95 -7.41 12.47
N ALA A 216 20.77 -8.43 12.74
CA ALA A 216 22.06 -8.23 13.41
C ALA A 216 23.01 -7.35 12.57
N ARG A 217 23.03 -7.54 11.25
CA ARG A 217 23.85 -6.75 10.32
C ARG A 217 23.47 -5.26 10.31
N VAL A 218 22.25 -4.90 10.73
CA VAL A 218 21.82 -3.49 10.84
C VAL A 218 22.73 -2.69 11.79
N VAL A 219 23.33 -3.32 12.79
CA VAL A 219 24.32 -2.71 13.69
C VAL A 219 25.75 -3.18 13.41
N CYS A 220 26.00 -3.65 12.18
CA CYS A 220 27.28 -4.20 11.73
C CYS A 220 27.76 -5.42 12.54
N ALA A 221 26.85 -6.15 13.17
CA ALA A 221 27.14 -7.34 13.97
C ALA A 221 26.61 -8.62 13.29
N ASP A 222 26.93 -9.76 13.89
CA ASP A 222 26.29 -11.04 13.62
C ASP A 222 25.65 -11.64 14.89
N ILE A 223 25.09 -12.85 14.76
CA ILE A 223 24.42 -13.53 15.88
C ILE A 223 25.40 -14.01 16.94
N ASP A 224 26.66 -14.26 16.60
CA ASP A 224 27.66 -14.70 17.57
C ASP A 224 28.08 -13.52 18.48
N GLU A 225 28.00 -12.29 17.97
CA GLU A 225 28.32 -11.07 18.72
C GLU A 225 27.16 -10.58 19.62
N ILE A 226 25.96 -10.37 19.05
CA ILE A 226 24.83 -9.75 19.81
C ILE A 226 23.75 -10.75 20.24
N GLY A 227 23.90 -12.02 19.86
CA GLY A 227 22.91 -13.05 20.12
C GLY A 227 21.57 -12.84 19.39
N LYS A 228 20.69 -13.84 19.50
CA LYS A 228 19.30 -13.72 19.01
C LYS A 228 18.54 -12.62 19.78
N SER A 229 18.86 -12.40 21.05
CA SER A 229 18.26 -11.35 21.88
C SER A 229 18.58 -9.95 21.37
N GLY A 230 19.82 -9.66 20.97
CA GLY A 230 20.20 -8.36 20.40
C GLY A 230 19.49 -8.10 19.08
N ALA A 231 19.49 -9.07 18.16
CA ALA A 231 18.75 -8.96 16.90
C ALA A 231 17.24 -8.78 17.12
N HIS A 232 16.65 -9.45 18.12
CA HIS A 232 15.26 -9.24 18.49
C HIS A 232 15.00 -7.83 19.05
N GLN A 233 15.96 -7.25 19.80
CA GLN A 233 15.85 -5.85 20.25
C GLN A 233 15.85 -4.86 19.09
N VAL A 234 16.58 -5.13 18.00
CA VAL A 234 16.52 -4.34 16.76
C VAL A 234 15.11 -4.37 16.18
N ALA A 235 14.52 -5.57 16.03
CA ALA A 235 13.15 -5.72 15.52
C ALA A 235 12.12 -4.98 16.37
N ARG A 236 12.19 -5.12 17.71
CA ARG A 236 11.28 -4.44 18.64
C ARG A 236 11.37 -2.92 18.51
N GLN A 237 12.58 -2.36 18.49
CA GLN A 237 12.77 -0.91 18.41
C GLN A 237 12.37 -0.34 17.06
N PHE A 238 12.58 -1.08 15.95
CA PHE A 238 12.02 -0.74 14.65
C PHE A 238 10.49 -0.64 14.73
N TRP A 239 9.82 -1.67 15.26
CA TRP A 239 8.36 -1.71 15.38
C TRP A 239 7.82 -0.54 16.23
N GLU A 240 8.47 -0.24 17.36
CA GLU A 240 8.09 0.88 18.21
C GLU A 240 8.11 2.23 17.47
N ILE A 241 9.09 2.45 16.59
CA ILE A 241 9.15 3.65 15.76
C ILE A 241 8.06 3.61 14.68
N GLN A 242 7.93 2.49 13.98
CA GLN A 242 6.97 2.35 12.88
C GLN A 242 5.53 2.58 13.37
N ARG A 243 5.11 1.88 14.43
CA ARG A 243 3.77 2.03 15.03
C ARG A 243 3.52 3.47 15.49
N ARG A 244 4.54 4.14 16.04
CA ARG A 244 4.44 5.53 16.49
C ARG A 244 4.33 6.51 15.32
N VAL A 245 5.06 6.30 14.23
CA VAL A 245 4.97 7.17 13.05
C VAL A 245 3.59 7.06 12.42
N ILE A 246 3.09 5.84 12.22
CA ILE A 246 1.74 5.59 11.67
C ILE A 246 0.67 6.11 12.63
N GLY A 247 0.73 5.77 13.92
CA GLY A 247 -0.24 6.21 14.92
C GLY A 247 -0.32 7.74 15.05
N ARG A 248 0.81 8.46 14.91
CA ARG A 248 0.80 9.94 14.87
C ARG A 248 0.12 10.49 13.62
N ALA A 249 0.31 9.85 12.46
CA ALA A 249 -0.37 10.26 11.23
C ALA A 249 -1.88 10.06 11.35
N VAL A 250 -2.30 8.90 11.87
CA VAL A 250 -3.71 8.59 12.17
C VAL A 250 -4.30 9.60 13.15
N GLY A 251 -3.64 9.86 14.28
CA GLY A 251 -4.12 10.83 15.28
C GLY A 251 -4.28 12.24 14.72
N ARG A 252 -3.39 12.66 13.81
CA ARG A 252 -3.54 13.95 13.10
C ARG A 252 -4.72 13.94 12.13
N ALA A 253 -4.91 12.86 11.38
CA ALA A 253 -6.04 12.74 10.46
C ALA A 253 -7.37 12.72 11.20
N LEU A 254 -7.47 12.02 12.33
CA LEU A 254 -8.65 12.03 13.22
C LEU A 254 -8.97 13.46 13.67
N PHE A 255 -7.98 14.16 14.22
CA PHE A 255 -8.16 15.52 14.74
C PHE A 255 -8.50 16.54 13.64
N GLN A 256 -7.82 16.50 12.49
CA GLN A 256 -8.07 17.45 11.39
C GLN A 256 -9.36 17.14 10.64
N GLY A 257 -9.74 15.87 10.57
CA GLY A 257 -10.92 15.37 9.89
C GLY A 257 -12.20 15.49 10.70
N ASP A 258 -12.11 15.67 12.03
CA ASP A 258 -13.25 15.49 12.94
C ASP A 258 -13.88 14.09 12.79
N ALA A 259 -13.02 13.08 12.68
CA ALA A 259 -13.41 11.69 12.52
C ALA A 259 -13.47 11.00 13.89
N GLU A 260 -14.46 10.12 14.06
CA GLU A 260 -14.77 9.45 15.32
C GLU A 260 -14.09 8.09 15.45
N ARG A 261 -13.76 7.45 14.32
CA ARG A 261 -13.20 6.10 14.28
C ARG A 261 -12.13 5.91 13.22
N VAL A 262 -11.41 4.79 13.34
CA VAL A 262 -10.42 4.31 12.37
C VAL A 262 -10.90 2.98 11.82
N ILE A 263 -10.65 2.73 10.54
CA ILE A 263 -10.87 1.43 9.92
C ILE A 263 -9.58 1.03 9.23
N THR A 264 -9.13 -0.20 9.42
CA THR A 264 -7.87 -0.68 8.84
C THR A 264 -8.08 -1.56 7.62
N ALA A 265 -7.18 -1.45 6.65
CA ALA A 265 -7.15 -2.27 5.45
C ALA A 265 -5.71 -2.67 5.09
N GLY A 266 -5.58 -3.54 4.09
CA GLY A 266 -4.31 -4.06 3.61
C GLY A 266 -3.71 -5.12 4.54
N ILE A 267 -2.52 -5.60 4.19
CA ILE A 267 -1.85 -6.71 4.89
C ILE A 267 -1.49 -6.40 6.35
N GLY A 268 -1.46 -5.11 6.74
CA GLY A 268 -1.27 -4.69 8.13
C GLY A 268 -2.55 -4.55 8.93
N ALA A 269 -3.73 -4.78 8.33
CA ALA A 269 -5.03 -4.44 8.92
C ALA A 269 -5.22 -5.01 10.33
N ASP A 270 -5.02 -6.32 10.51
CA ASP A 270 -5.24 -7.00 11.80
C ASP A 270 -4.28 -6.52 12.88
N LEU A 271 -3.01 -6.27 12.52
CA LEU A 271 -2.01 -5.79 13.48
C LEU A 271 -2.39 -4.39 13.97
N PHE A 272 -2.73 -3.49 13.05
CA PHE A 272 -3.08 -2.11 13.40
C PHE A 272 -4.47 -1.99 14.03
N ALA A 273 -5.42 -2.86 13.69
CA ALA A 273 -6.70 -2.94 14.37
C ALA A 273 -6.53 -3.30 15.86
N ARG A 274 -5.66 -4.28 16.16
CA ARG A 274 -5.30 -4.61 17.55
C ARG A 274 -4.56 -3.48 18.25
N GLU A 275 -3.61 -2.84 17.57
CA GLU A 275 -2.81 -1.75 18.13
C GLU A 275 -3.65 -0.50 18.43
N LEU A 276 -4.63 -0.18 17.58
CA LEU A 276 -5.45 1.04 17.69
C LEU A 276 -6.82 0.78 18.33
N GLY A 277 -7.20 -0.47 18.57
CA GLY A 277 -8.50 -0.84 19.14
C GLY A 277 -9.67 -0.54 18.19
N CYS A 278 -9.51 -0.81 16.90
CA CYS A 278 -10.49 -0.47 15.86
C CYS A 278 -10.86 -1.65 14.95
N ALA A 279 -11.77 -1.43 13.99
CA ALA A 279 -12.30 -2.47 13.10
C ALA A 279 -11.42 -2.66 11.85
N THR A 280 -11.44 -3.88 11.29
CA THR A 280 -10.83 -4.16 9.98
C THR A 280 -11.89 -4.13 8.89
N LEU A 281 -11.56 -3.55 7.75
CA LEU A 281 -12.47 -3.48 6.60
C LEU A 281 -12.80 -4.89 6.06
N ALA A 282 -11.89 -5.85 6.19
CA ALA A 282 -12.09 -7.24 5.76
C ALA A 282 -13.26 -7.92 6.49
N GLN A 283 -13.57 -7.54 7.73
CA GLN A 283 -14.75 -8.04 8.45
C GLN A 283 -16.06 -7.56 7.83
N GLU A 284 -16.02 -6.47 7.05
CA GLU A 284 -17.20 -5.81 6.51
C GLU A 284 -17.40 -6.11 5.02
N ILE A 285 -16.33 -6.10 4.21
CA ILE A 285 -16.40 -6.33 2.76
C ILE A 285 -15.78 -7.65 2.28
N GLY A 286 -15.12 -8.41 3.17
CA GLY A 286 -14.55 -9.74 2.86
C GLY A 286 -13.29 -9.73 1.99
N GLU A 287 -13.15 -10.75 1.13
CA GLU A 287 -11.95 -11.02 0.32
C GLU A 287 -11.60 -9.89 -0.67
N VAL A 288 -12.56 -9.00 -1.01
CA VAL A 288 -12.30 -7.85 -1.89
C VAL A 288 -11.39 -6.79 -1.27
N SER A 289 -11.15 -6.85 0.04
CA SER A 289 -10.25 -5.94 0.75
C SER A 289 -8.81 -5.99 0.23
N ASP A 290 -8.32 -7.14 -0.24
CA ASP A 290 -6.98 -7.29 -0.84
C ASP A 290 -6.84 -6.60 -2.20
N ALA A 291 -7.98 -6.31 -2.84
CA ALA A 291 -8.10 -5.57 -4.09
C ALA A 291 -9.01 -4.34 -3.95
N LEU A 292 -8.98 -3.70 -2.77
CA LEU A 292 -9.87 -2.58 -2.43
C LEU A 292 -9.94 -1.50 -3.52
N PRO A 293 -8.84 -1.01 -4.13
CA PRO A 293 -8.96 0.01 -5.17
C PRO A 293 -9.69 -0.47 -6.43
N ALA A 294 -9.45 -1.71 -6.85
CA ALA A 294 -10.12 -2.32 -8.01
C ALA A 294 -11.62 -2.52 -7.72
N TYR A 295 -11.96 -3.04 -6.54
CA TYR A 295 -13.35 -3.17 -6.13
C TYR A 295 -14.05 -1.80 -6.03
N ALA A 296 -13.42 -0.84 -5.34
CA ALA A 296 -13.96 0.49 -5.13
C ALA A 296 -14.22 1.23 -6.45
N VAL A 297 -13.30 1.19 -7.41
CA VAL A 297 -13.49 1.90 -8.69
C VAL A 297 -14.65 1.32 -9.51
N ARG A 298 -14.87 -0.01 -9.43
CA ARG A 298 -16.06 -0.67 -10.02
C ARG A 298 -17.34 -0.21 -9.37
N GLU A 299 -17.41 -0.24 -8.04
CA GLU A 299 -18.63 0.18 -7.32
C GLU A 299 -18.95 1.66 -7.54
N VAL A 300 -17.93 2.54 -7.55
CA VAL A 300 -18.11 3.97 -7.86
C VAL A 300 -18.62 4.17 -9.28
N ALA A 301 -18.12 3.41 -10.26
CA ALA A 301 -18.60 3.48 -11.65
C ALA A 301 -20.05 2.98 -11.79
N LEU A 302 -20.39 1.85 -11.15
CA LEU A 302 -21.74 1.29 -11.14
C LEU A 302 -22.76 2.26 -10.53
N ARG A 303 -22.41 2.93 -9.42
CA ARG A 303 -23.26 3.95 -8.79
C ARG A 303 -23.55 5.12 -9.73
N ARG A 304 -22.52 5.64 -10.42
CA ARG A 304 -22.71 6.76 -11.36
C ARG A 304 -23.58 6.37 -12.55
N ALA A 305 -23.37 5.19 -13.11
CA ALA A 305 -24.18 4.68 -14.21
C ALA A 305 -25.66 4.45 -13.82
N ALA A 306 -25.98 4.27 -12.54
CA ALA A 306 -27.36 4.16 -12.05
C ALA A 306 -28.04 5.52 -11.82
N CYS A 307 -27.27 6.61 -11.75
CA CYS A 307 -27.78 7.97 -11.55
C CYS A 307 -27.98 8.76 -12.85
N ASP A 308 -27.38 8.31 -13.96
CA ASP A 308 -27.52 8.86 -15.31
C ASP A 308 -28.72 8.24 -16.07
#